data_AF-A0A9Q1A0X7-F1
#
_entry.id   AF-A0A9Q1A0X7-F1
#
_cell.length_a   1.000
_cell.length_b   1.000
_cell.length_c   1.000
_cell.angle_alpha   90.00
_cell.angle_beta   90.00
_cell.angle_gamma   90.00
#
_symmetry.space_group_name_H-M   'P 1'
#
loop_
_entity.id
_entity.type
_entity.pdbx_description
1 polymer ?
#
loop_
_entity_poly.entity_id
_entity_poly.type
_entity_poly.pdbx_seq_one_letter_code
_entity_poly.pdbx_strand_id
1 'polypeptide(L)'
;MPSFLSNSPSTPTTKASDRQNDTSVSLPSTSTSTSSSISSDMWNYLWIPFLISLSKELTLARAAATTISPSILLPNQLADDSPSAPRCPTSDINLNYRPVIGILSHPGDGASGRLNNATNASYIAASYVKFVESAGARVIPLIYNEPREILFEKLNLVNGVLFTGGWAKTGLYFNTAKAIFKEVLARNDAGIHFPVYAICLGFEILTMIISEDNQILETYNATDQASTLQFMDNISIEGTVFQRFPPVLLKKLSTDCLVMQNHRYGISPQRFQENELLSSFFEILTNSADEDNQVYVSTVQARNYPVAAFQWHP
;
A
#
# COMPACT_ATOMS: atom_id res chain seq x y z
N MET A 1 -38.99 27.40 -48.61
CA MET A 1 -39.46 27.56 -49.99
C MET A 1 -38.47 26.87 -50.90
N PRO A 2 -38.86 25.85 -51.68
CA PRO A 2 -40.12 25.07 -51.59
C PRO A 2 -40.02 24.15 -50.32
N SER A 3 -40.57 22.94 -50.15
CA SER A 3 -41.76 22.21 -50.68
C SER A 3 -42.21 21.20 -49.60
N PHE A 4 -43.48 20.79 -49.62
CA PHE A 4 -44.03 19.60 -48.95
C PHE A 4 -45.33 19.18 -49.67
N LEU A 5 -45.41 17.94 -50.16
CA LEU A 5 -46.64 17.19 -50.52
C LEU A 5 -46.24 15.69 -50.45
N SER A 6 -46.64 14.87 -49.48
CA SER A 6 -47.97 14.35 -49.12
C SER A 6 -48.58 13.34 -50.10
N ASN A 7 -48.55 12.05 -49.76
CA ASN A 7 -49.78 11.27 -49.56
C ASN A 7 -49.51 9.88 -48.94
N SER A 8 -50.43 9.46 -48.07
CA SER A 8 -50.58 8.12 -47.48
C SER A 8 -51.91 7.51 -48.01
N PRO A 9 -52.51 6.47 -47.40
CA PRO A 9 -51.98 5.23 -46.81
C PRO A 9 -52.65 3.97 -47.43
N SER A 10 -52.20 2.76 -47.08
CA SER A 10 -53.12 1.61 -46.91
C SER A 10 -52.48 0.47 -46.09
N THR A 11 -53.32 -0.23 -45.33
CA THR A 11 -53.02 -1.36 -44.42
C THR A 11 -54.30 -2.22 -44.34
N PRO A 12 -54.26 -3.44 -43.79
CA PRO A 12 -53.38 -4.57 -44.10
C PRO A 12 -54.23 -5.78 -44.57
N THR A 13 -53.62 -6.91 -44.95
CA THR A 13 -54.28 -8.22 -44.71
C THR A 13 -53.30 -9.38 -44.68
N THR A 14 -53.47 -10.24 -43.69
CA THR A 14 -52.70 -11.46 -43.42
C THR A 14 -53.15 -12.65 -44.27
N LYS A 15 -52.22 -13.52 -44.65
CA LYS A 15 -52.43 -14.98 -44.54
C LYS A 15 -51.10 -15.73 -44.41
N ALA A 16 -51.12 -16.78 -43.60
CA ALA A 16 -49.95 -17.53 -43.18
C ALA A 16 -49.63 -18.73 -44.11
N SER A 17 -48.40 -19.22 -44.04
CA SER A 17 -48.09 -20.64 -44.24
C SER A 17 -46.89 -21.04 -43.40
N ASP A 18 -47.07 -22.04 -42.54
CA ASP A 18 -46.07 -22.57 -41.62
C ASP A 18 -44.86 -23.20 -42.33
N ARG A 19 -43.73 -23.25 -41.62
CA ARG A 19 -42.89 -24.46 -41.59
C ARG A 19 -42.13 -24.57 -40.27
N GLN A 20 -42.35 -25.68 -39.60
CA GLN A 20 -41.70 -26.08 -38.34
C GLN A 20 -40.22 -26.42 -38.56
N ASN A 21 -39.42 -26.36 -37.50
CA ASN A 21 -38.30 -27.28 -37.35
C ASN A 21 -38.02 -27.49 -35.85
N ASP A 22 -38.57 -28.56 -35.29
CA ASP A 22 -38.28 -29.00 -33.92
C ASP A 22 -36.88 -29.62 -33.86
N THR A 23 -36.12 -29.29 -32.80
CA THR A 23 -35.03 -30.15 -32.32
C THR A 23 -35.16 -30.31 -30.82
N SER A 24 -35.44 -31.55 -30.40
CA SER A 24 -35.67 -31.93 -29.02
C SER A 24 -34.37 -32.21 -28.28
N VAL A 25 -34.30 -31.78 -27.01
CA VAL A 25 -33.24 -32.15 -26.07
C VAL A 25 -33.82 -33.17 -25.09
N SER A 26 -33.22 -34.36 -25.02
CA SER A 26 -33.64 -35.43 -24.10
C SER A 26 -32.55 -35.74 -23.06
N LEU A 27 -32.97 -35.82 -21.80
CA LEU A 27 -32.20 -36.44 -20.72
C LEU A 27 -32.39 -37.96 -20.72
N PRO A 28 -31.46 -38.69 -20.09
CA PRO A 28 -31.82 -39.88 -19.32
C PRO A 28 -31.34 -39.81 -17.86
N SER A 29 -31.97 -40.62 -17.00
CA SER A 29 -31.82 -40.57 -15.54
C SER A 29 -31.38 -41.91 -14.92
N THR A 30 -30.58 -41.81 -13.84
CA THR A 30 -30.51 -42.70 -12.66
C THR A 30 -30.03 -44.17 -12.74
N SER A 31 -28.98 -44.41 -11.94
CA SER A 31 -28.76 -45.56 -11.02
C SER A 31 -28.22 -46.90 -11.54
N THR A 32 -27.08 -47.34 -10.97
CA THR A 32 -27.05 -48.38 -9.92
C THR A 32 -25.66 -48.54 -9.28
N SER A 33 -25.63 -49.12 -8.08
CA SER A 33 -24.45 -49.29 -7.21
C SER A 33 -23.72 -50.61 -7.41
N THR A 34 -22.41 -50.66 -7.15
CA THR A 34 -21.74 -51.87 -6.64
C THR A 34 -20.65 -51.53 -5.63
N SER A 35 -20.61 -52.30 -4.54
CA SER A 35 -19.64 -52.19 -3.45
C SER A 35 -18.53 -53.23 -3.60
N SER A 36 -17.29 -52.87 -3.27
CA SER A 36 -16.32 -53.87 -2.80
C SER A 36 -15.32 -53.27 -1.79
N SER A 37 -15.02 -54.09 -0.80
CA SER A 37 -14.19 -53.89 0.38
C SER A 37 -12.78 -53.30 0.14
N ILE A 38 -12.38 -52.36 1.01
CA ILE A 38 -10.96 -52.14 1.34
C ILE A 38 -10.74 -52.53 2.80
N SER A 39 -10.12 -53.68 3.00
CA SER A 39 -9.56 -54.10 4.29
C SER A 39 -8.09 -53.67 4.35
N SER A 40 -7.76 -52.64 5.14
CA SER A 40 -6.35 -52.34 5.45
C SER A 40 -6.08 -51.59 6.78
N ASP A 41 -7.05 -51.50 7.70
CA ASP A 41 -6.92 -50.80 9.00
C ASP A 41 -6.00 -51.48 10.05
N MET A 42 -5.10 -52.38 9.64
CA MET A 42 -4.17 -53.09 10.54
C MET A 42 -2.70 -52.69 10.42
N TRP A 43 -2.30 -51.86 9.45
CA TRP A 43 -0.88 -51.53 9.22
C TRP A 43 -0.42 -50.20 9.84
N ASN A 44 -1.33 -49.30 10.22
CA ASN A 44 -0.99 -47.98 10.78
C ASN A 44 -0.54 -47.98 12.24
N TYR A 45 -0.57 -49.14 12.93
CA TYR A 45 -0.28 -49.22 14.37
C TYR A 45 1.12 -49.75 14.72
N LEU A 46 1.91 -50.21 13.73
CA LEU A 46 3.24 -50.79 13.95
C LEU A 46 4.32 -49.79 14.43
N TRP A 47 4.07 -48.49 14.33
CA TRP A 47 4.99 -47.44 14.79
C TRP A 47 4.81 -47.08 16.26
N ILE A 48 3.65 -47.41 16.85
CA ILE A 48 3.32 -47.06 18.25
C ILE A 48 4.19 -47.83 19.26
N PRO A 49 4.47 -49.15 19.11
CA PRO A 49 5.40 -49.85 19.98
C PRO A 49 6.83 -49.26 19.93
N PHE A 50 7.26 -48.77 18.77
CA PHE A 50 8.58 -48.19 18.57
C PHE A 50 8.74 -46.86 19.32
N LEU A 51 7.73 -45.97 19.25
CA LEU A 51 7.69 -44.72 20.01
C LEU A 51 7.59 -44.94 21.54
N ILE A 52 6.89 -46.00 21.98
CA ILE A 52 6.81 -46.37 23.40
C ILE A 52 8.14 -46.98 23.89
N SER A 53 8.89 -47.68 23.03
CA SER A 53 10.24 -48.16 23.37
C SER A 53 11.23 -47.01 23.51
N LEU A 54 11.23 -46.05 22.57
CA LEU A 54 12.14 -44.90 22.59
C LEU A 54 11.93 -44.00 23.82
N SER A 55 10.68 -43.81 24.25
CA SER A 55 10.36 -43.02 25.45
C SER A 55 10.76 -43.71 26.77
N LYS A 56 10.84 -45.04 26.80
CA LYS A 56 11.34 -45.80 27.97
C LYS A 56 12.86 -45.73 28.12
N GLU A 57 13.63 -45.77 27.03
CA GLU A 57 15.08 -45.56 27.13
C GLU A 57 15.42 -44.10 27.49
N LEU A 58 14.70 -43.13 26.94
CA LEU A 58 14.90 -41.71 27.26
C LEU A 58 14.55 -41.36 28.71
N THR A 59 13.66 -42.11 29.36
CA THR A 59 13.31 -41.94 30.78
C THR A 59 14.26 -42.69 31.72
N LEU A 60 14.78 -43.86 31.32
CA LEU A 60 15.83 -44.56 32.08
C LEU A 60 17.17 -43.83 32.05
N ALA A 61 17.57 -43.27 30.90
CA ALA A 61 18.79 -42.46 30.78
C ALA A 61 18.78 -41.19 31.65
N ARG A 62 17.60 -40.74 32.10
CA ARG A 62 17.43 -39.57 32.98
C ARG A 62 17.33 -39.91 34.47
N ALA A 63 17.28 -41.20 34.83
CA ALA A 63 17.12 -41.67 36.21
C ALA A 63 18.42 -42.12 36.89
N ALA A 64 19.54 -42.17 36.15
CA ALA A 64 20.84 -42.64 36.64
C ALA A 64 21.87 -41.52 36.90
N ALA A 65 21.47 -40.25 36.81
CA ALA A 65 22.29 -39.09 37.15
C ALA A 65 21.55 -38.18 38.14
N THR A 66 22.30 -37.52 39.03
CA THR A 66 21.82 -36.56 40.05
C THR A 66 20.94 -37.12 41.19
N THR A 67 21.57 -37.89 42.09
CA THR A 67 21.39 -37.64 43.54
C THR A 67 22.25 -36.43 43.93
N ILE A 68 21.71 -35.23 43.73
CA ILE A 68 22.00 -33.93 44.37
C ILE A 68 20.92 -33.00 43.82
N SER A 69 20.13 -32.36 44.67
CA SER A 69 19.13 -31.39 44.24
C SER A 69 19.80 -30.10 43.76
N PRO A 70 19.68 -29.70 42.48
CA PRO A 70 20.08 -28.36 42.09
C PRO A 70 18.92 -27.41 42.44
N SER A 71 19.10 -26.60 43.46
CA SER A 71 18.25 -25.43 43.68
C SER A 71 18.24 -24.58 42.42
N ILE A 72 17.06 -24.22 41.91
CA ILE A 72 16.93 -23.30 40.77
C ILE A 72 17.34 -21.92 41.27
N LEU A 73 18.62 -21.58 41.07
CA LEU A 73 19.18 -20.26 41.38
C LEU A 73 18.69 -19.25 40.34
N LEU A 74 18.12 -18.15 40.81
CA LEU A 74 17.78 -17.01 39.96
C LEU A 74 19.08 -16.25 39.56
N PRO A 75 19.14 -15.60 38.40
CA PRO A 75 20.38 -14.97 37.90
C PRO A 75 21.04 -13.94 38.83
N ASN A 76 20.31 -13.39 39.80
CA ASN A 76 20.83 -12.45 40.80
C ASN A 76 21.56 -13.12 41.98
N GLN A 77 21.69 -14.46 42.02
CA GLN A 77 22.30 -15.19 43.15
C GLN A 77 23.75 -15.65 42.90
N LEU A 78 24.37 -15.22 41.81
CA LEU A 78 25.80 -15.39 41.54
C LEU A 78 26.45 -14.02 41.38
N ALA A 79 27.01 -13.50 42.48
CA ALA A 79 27.92 -12.37 42.45
C ALA A 79 29.36 -12.90 42.28
N ASP A 80 29.89 -12.82 41.07
CA ASP A 80 31.08 -12.01 40.72
C ASP A 80 31.59 -12.33 39.29
N ASP A 81 32.20 -11.32 38.67
CA ASP A 81 33.06 -11.37 37.48
C ASP A 81 32.63 -12.26 36.29
N SER A 82 31.53 -11.87 35.63
CA SER A 82 31.24 -12.27 34.25
C SER A 82 30.85 -11.03 33.42
N PRO A 83 31.37 -10.86 32.19
CA PRO A 83 31.11 -9.67 31.38
C PRO A 83 29.60 -9.53 31.17
N SER A 84 29.06 -8.35 31.50
CA SER A 84 27.63 -8.10 31.59
C SER A 84 26.88 -8.64 30.38
N ALA A 85 26.04 -9.66 30.59
CA ALA A 85 25.17 -10.18 29.55
C ALA A 85 24.43 -9.01 28.86
N PRO A 86 24.37 -8.96 27.52
CA PRO A 86 23.88 -7.80 26.79
C PRO A 86 22.41 -7.56 27.17
N ARG A 87 22.20 -6.56 28.03
CA ARG A 87 20.87 -6.11 28.42
C ARG A 87 20.22 -5.51 27.18
N CYS A 88 18.98 -5.90 26.89
CA CYS A 88 18.20 -5.25 25.85
C CYS A 88 18.23 -3.73 26.09
N PRO A 89 18.53 -2.90 25.07
CA PRO A 89 18.61 -1.46 25.26
C PRO A 89 17.25 -0.95 25.76
N THR A 90 17.28 -0.13 26.81
CA THR A 90 16.06 0.48 27.37
C THR A 90 15.40 1.34 26.30
N SER A 91 14.10 1.16 26.10
CA SER A 91 13.30 2.01 25.22
C SER A 91 13.41 3.48 25.62
N ASP A 92 13.65 4.35 24.64
CA ASP A 92 13.62 5.80 24.82
C ASP A 92 12.19 6.25 25.13
N ILE A 93 11.99 6.80 26.32
CA ILE A 93 10.68 7.23 26.82
C ILE A 93 10.03 8.33 25.97
N ASN A 94 10.79 9.00 25.09
CA ASN A 94 10.30 10.04 24.20
C ASN A 94 9.78 9.49 22.86
N LEU A 95 9.96 8.18 22.58
CA LEU A 95 9.56 7.57 21.31
C LEU A 95 8.26 6.76 21.40
N ASN A 96 7.39 6.91 20.40
CA ASN A 96 6.21 6.08 20.23
C ASN A 96 6.56 4.78 19.49
N TYR A 97 6.74 3.69 20.23
CA TYR A 97 7.03 2.35 19.70
C TYR A 97 5.82 1.59 19.12
N ARG A 98 4.62 2.20 19.09
CA ARG A 98 3.40 1.56 18.55
C ARG A 98 2.65 2.51 17.61
N PRO A 99 3.33 3.10 16.60
CA PRO A 99 2.76 4.15 15.76
C PRO A 99 1.52 3.66 15.01
N VAL A 100 0.62 4.62 14.74
CA VAL A 100 -0.57 4.45 13.93
C VAL A 100 -0.52 5.45 12.79
N ILE A 101 -0.68 5.03 11.54
CA ILE A 101 -0.66 5.90 10.37
C ILE A 101 -2.08 5.96 9.78
N GLY A 102 -2.53 7.17 9.49
CA GLY A 102 -3.76 7.40 8.74
C GLY A 102 -3.51 7.19 7.25
N ILE A 103 -4.26 6.32 6.58
CA ILE A 103 -4.21 6.20 5.11
C ILE A 103 -5.48 6.83 4.53
N LEU A 104 -5.31 7.82 3.65
CA LEU A 104 -6.44 8.43 2.95
C LEU A 104 -7.02 7.46 1.91
N SER A 105 -8.31 7.17 2.00
CA SER A 105 -9.03 6.31 1.04
C SER A 105 -9.23 7.01 -0.30
N HIS A 106 -9.13 6.29 -1.41
CA HIS A 106 -9.40 6.83 -2.74
C HIS A 106 -10.88 6.62 -3.16
N PRO A 107 -11.49 7.52 -3.96
CA PRO A 107 -12.84 7.34 -4.51
C PRO A 107 -13.00 6.10 -5.39
N GLY A 108 -14.15 5.44 -5.27
CA GLY A 108 -14.49 4.21 -6.00
C GLY A 108 -14.32 2.96 -5.15
N ASP A 109 -14.39 1.79 -5.79
CA ASP A 109 -14.31 0.46 -5.16
C ASP A 109 -12.98 -0.26 -5.37
N GLY A 110 -12.03 0.36 -6.08
CA GLY A 110 -10.66 -0.13 -6.25
C GLY A 110 -10.49 -1.25 -7.27
N ALA A 111 -11.54 -1.60 -8.02
CA ALA A 111 -11.48 -2.63 -9.05
C ALA A 111 -11.42 -2.04 -10.47
N SER A 112 -10.87 -2.81 -11.40
CA SER A 112 -10.89 -2.52 -12.85
C SER A 112 -12.28 -2.80 -13.45
N GLY A 113 -13.30 -2.14 -12.89
CA GLY A 113 -14.72 -2.40 -13.12
C GLY A 113 -15.52 -2.19 -11.82
N ARG A 114 -16.79 -1.78 -11.93
CA ARG A 114 -17.63 -1.49 -10.76
C ARG A 114 -18.17 -2.77 -10.12
N LEU A 115 -17.49 -3.26 -9.09
CA LEU A 115 -18.01 -4.26 -8.15
C LEU A 115 -19.09 -3.66 -7.25
N ASN A 116 -18.99 -2.37 -6.94
CA ASN A 116 -19.98 -1.61 -6.18
C ASN A 116 -20.42 -0.37 -6.96
N ASN A 117 -21.74 -0.21 -7.15
CA ASN A 117 -22.31 0.94 -7.84
C ASN A 117 -22.57 2.16 -6.95
N ALA A 118 -22.29 2.08 -5.64
CA ALA A 118 -22.48 3.18 -4.71
C ALA A 118 -21.54 4.37 -5.04
N THR A 119 -22.12 5.56 -5.24
CA THR A 119 -21.37 6.78 -5.57
C THR A 119 -20.52 7.33 -4.42
N ASN A 120 -20.75 6.83 -3.20
CA ASN A 120 -19.95 7.11 -2.00
C ASN A 120 -18.96 5.99 -1.66
N ALA A 121 -18.75 5.00 -2.54
CA ALA A 121 -17.72 3.99 -2.36
C ALA A 121 -16.32 4.63 -2.25
N SER A 122 -15.52 4.10 -1.33
CA SER A 122 -14.11 4.41 -1.17
C SER A 122 -13.33 3.12 -0.94
N TYR A 123 -12.04 3.13 -1.28
CA TYR A 123 -11.15 1.99 -1.06
C TYR A 123 -9.75 2.43 -0.62
N ILE A 124 -9.00 1.49 -0.04
CA ILE A 124 -7.55 1.60 0.13
C ILE A 124 -6.97 0.33 -0.49
N ALA A 125 -6.04 0.46 -1.44
CA ALA A 125 -5.37 -0.72 -1.99
C ALA A 125 -4.55 -1.41 -0.87
N ALA A 126 -4.72 -2.73 -0.73
CA ALA A 126 -4.11 -3.49 0.36
C ALA A 126 -2.57 -3.46 0.37
N SER A 127 -1.94 -3.07 -0.75
CA SER A 127 -0.50 -2.78 -0.82
C SER A 127 -0.08 -1.66 0.13
N TYR A 128 -0.80 -0.55 0.20
CA TYR A 128 -0.48 0.57 1.11
C TYR A 128 -0.62 0.18 2.59
N VAL A 129 -1.60 -0.67 2.92
CA VAL A 129 -1.76 -1.21 4.28
C VAL A 129 -0.56 -2.09 4.64
N LYS A 130 -0.21 -3.05 3.76
CA LYS A 130 0.95 -3.93 3.95
C LYS A 130 2.28 -3.18 4.01
N PHE A 131 2.45 -2.11 3.23
CA PHE A 131 3.61 -1.22 3.27
C PHE A 131 3.79 -0.64 4.67
N VAL A 132 2.75 -0.02 5.24
CA VAL A 132 2.76 0.53 6.59
C VAL A 132 2.95 -0.55 7.67
N GLU A 133 2.25 -1.68 7.56
CA GLU A 133 2.35 -2.78 8.53
C GLU A 133 3.73 -3.45 8.53
N SER A 134 4.37 -3.59 7.36
CA SER A 134 5.72 -4.14 7.24
C SER A 134 6.80 -3.30 7.95
N ALA A 135 6.55 -1.99 8.11
CA ALA A 135 7.40 -1.08 8.88
C ALA A 135 7.11 -1.09 10.39
N GLY A 136 6.18 -1.94 10.86
CA GLY A 136 5.82 -2.10 12.28
C GLY A 136 4.75 -1.12 12.79
N ALA A 137 4.07 -0.40 11.91
CA ALA A 137 2.98 0.51 12.26
C ALA A 137 1.60 -0.15 12.10
N ARG A 138 0.56 0.45 12.71
CA ARG A 138 -0.85 0.10 12.49
C ARG A 138 -1.52 1.12 11.58
N VAL A 139 -2.62 0.74 10.94
CA VAL A 139 -3.38 1.62 10.03
C VAL A 139 -4.73 2.04 10.62
N ILE A 140 -5.10 3.30 10.42
CA ILE A 140 -6.50 3.78 10.50
C ILE A 140 -6.91 4.30 9.12
N PRO A 141 -8.07 3.90 8.57
CA PRO A 141 -8.59 4.47 7.34
C PRO A 141 -9.17 5.87 7.58
N LEU A 142 -8.57 6.87 6.93
CA LEU A 142 -9.12 8.22 6.79
C LEU A 142 -10.01 8.20 5.54
N ILE A 143 -11.32 8.18 5.72
CA ILE A 143 -12.26 8.06 4.60
C ILE A 143 -12.45 9.44 3.97
N TYR A 144 -12.31 9.57 2.65
CA TYR A 144 -12.25 10.90 2.02
C TYR A 144 -13.59 11.66 2.00
N ASN A 145 -14.70 10.95 2.22
CA ASN A 145 -16.06 11.48 2.10
C ASN A 145 -16.89 11.31 3.38
N GLU A 146 -16.25 11.02 4.52
CA GLU A 146 -16.91 11.09 5.82
C GLU A 146 -17.06 12.54 6.31
N PRO A 147 -17.96 12.82 7.27
CA PRO A 147 -18.09 14.17 7.84
C PRO A 147 -16.76 14.70 8.36
N ARG A 148 -16.53 16.01 8.19
CA ARG A 148 -15.23 16.65 8.49
C ARG A 148 -14.83 16.43 9.94
N GLU A 149 -15.80 16.47 10.84
CA GLU A 149 -15.65 16.30 12.28
C GLU A 149 -15.07 14.92 12.58
N ILE A 150 -15.67 13.86 12.04
CA ILE A 150 -15.24 12.46 12.21
C ILE A 150 -13.86 12.21 11.57
N LEU A 151 -13.61 12.78 10.39
CA LEU A 151 -12.30 12.69 9.74
C LEU A 151 -11.19 13.30 10.61
N PHE A 152 -11.44 14.45 11.23
CA PHE A 152 -10.46 15.15 12.06
C PHE A 152 -10.34 14.52 13.45
N GLU A 153 -11.40 13.92 14.00
CA GLU A 153 -11.32 13.03 15.16
C GLU A 153 -10.36 11.86 14.89
N LYS A 154 -10.50 11.16 13.75
CA LYS A 154 -9.55 10.10 13.36
C LYS A 154 -8.13 10.62 13.17
N LEU A 155 -7.97 11.82 12.59
CA LEU A 155 -6.66 12.45 12.41
C LEU A 155 -5.97 12.78 13.75
N ASN A 156 -6.71 12.88 14.85
CA ASN A 156 -6.15 13.01 16.21
C ASN A 156 -5.70 11.67 16.81
N LEU A 157 -6.10 10.53 16.23
CA LEU A 157 -5.75 9.18 16.69
C LEU A 157 -4.51 8.59 16.00
N VAL A 158 -3.95 9.28 15.01
CA VAL A 158 -2.80 8.84 14.21
C VAL A 158 -1.57 9.71 14.46
N ASN A 159 -0.40 9.17 14.13
CA ASN A 159 0.91 9.78 14.32
C ASN A 159 1.53 10.30 13.01
N GLY A 160 0.83 10.15 11.89
CA GLY A 160 1.27 10.55 10.56
C GLY A 160 0.25 10.13 9.51
N VAL A 161 0.39 10.61 8.27
CA VAL A 161 -0.55 10.33 7.17
C VAL A 161 0.16 9.84 5.91
N LEU A 162 -0.44 8.84 5.25
CA LEU A 162 -0.06 8.41 3.91
C LEU A 162 -1.12 8.86 2.89
N PHE A 163 -0.69 9.57 1.85
CA PHE A 163 -1.51 9.88 0.67
C PHE A 163 -1.18 8.90 -0.45
N THR A 164 -2.19 8.18 -0.94
CA THR A 164 -2.05 7.08 -1.90
C THR A 164 -2.00 7.58 -3.35
N GLY A 165 -1.48 6.72 -4.24
CA GLY A 165 -1.72 6.85 -5.67
C GLY A 165 -3.21 6.65 -6.04
N GLY A 166 -3.57 7.04 -7.26
CA GLY A 166 -4.95 7.01 -7.75
C GLY A 166 -5.15 7.91 -8.97
N TRP A 167 -6.39 8.32 -9.24
CA TRP A 167 -6.75 9.16 -10.40
C TRP A 167 -7.40 10.52 -10.08
N ALA A 168 -8.05 10.67 -8.92
CA ALA A 168 -8.90 11.82 -8.61
C ALA A 168 -8.08 13.05 -8.19
N LYS A 169 -7.88 14.00 -9.10
CA LYS A 169 -7.16 15.27 -8.85
C LYS A 169 -8.05 16.46 -8.45
N THR A 170 -9.38 16.26 -8.39
CA THR A 170 -10.35 17.36 -8.23
C THR A 170 -11.51 16.98 -7.29
N GLY A 171 -12.37 17.95 -6.99
CA GLY A 171 -13.59 17.74 -6.20
C GLY A 171 -13.33 17.41 -4.73
N LEU A 172 -14.22 16.61 -4.13
CA LEU A 172 -14.21 16.33 -2.69
C LEU A 172 -12.91 15.68 -2.20
N TYR A 173 -12.31 14.76 -2.97
CA TYR A 173 -11.06 14.10 -2.60
C TYR A 173 -9.90 15.10 -2.51
N PHE A 174 -9.71 15.94 -3.53
CA PHE A 174 -8.69 17.00 -3.51
C PHE A 174 -8.90 17.97 -2.34
N ASN A 175 -10.14 18.43 -2.13
CA ASN A 175 -10.46 19.33 -1.02
C ASN A 175 -10.19 18.69 0.36
N THR A 176 -10.41 17.38 0.49
CA THR A 176 -10.13 16.62 1.72
C THR A 176 -8.64 16.44 1.93
N ALA A 177 -7.88 16.06 0.91
CA ALA A 177 -6.42 16.00 0.97
C ALA A 177 -5.80 17.36 1.33
N LYS A 178 -6.27 18.45 0.71
CA LYS A 178 -5.86 19.84 1.04
C LYS A 178 -6.21 20.23 2.48
N ALA A 179 -7.37 19.81 2.98
CA ALA A 179 -7.76 20.04 4.37
C ALA A 179 -6.89 19.29 5.38
N ILE A 180 -6.58 18.02 5.11
CA ILE A 180 -5.67 17.21 5.96
C ILE A 180 -4.26 17.81 5.92
N PHE A 181 -3.74 18.15 4.73
CA PHE A 181 -2.39 18.69 4.60
C PHE A 181 -2.22 20.04 5.33
N LYS A 182 -3.21 20.93 5.24
CA LYS A 182 -3.21 22.19 6.00
C LYS A 182 -3.15 21.96 7.52
N GLU A 183 -3.87 20.97 8.01
CA GLU A 183 -3.85 20.57 9.44
C GLU A 183 -2.50 19.96 9.84
N VAL A 184 -1.87 19.17 8.96
CA VAL A 184 -0.52 18.65 9.19
C VAL A 184 0.51 19.78 9.31
N LEU A 185 0.46 20.78 8.42
CA LEU A 185 1.37 21.93 8.50
C LEU A 185 1.17 22.67 9.84
N ALA A 186 -0.08 23.00 10.19
CA ALA A 186 -0.40 23.68 11.44
C ALA A 186 0.07 22.92 12.71
N ARG A 187 0.07 21.58 12.69
CA ARG A 187 0.64 20.75 13.77
C ARG A 187 2.15 20.89 13.86
N ASN A 188 2.85 20.80 12.73
CA ASN A 188 4.31 20.95 12.71
C ASN A 188 4.74 22.38 13.08
N ASP A 189 3.99 23.40 12.65
CA ASP A 189 4.18 24.81 13.06
C ASP A 189 4.01 24.98 14.58
N ALA A 190 3.10 24.23 15.20
CA ALA A 190 2.92 24.15 16.65
C ALA A 190 3.96 23.27 17.38
N GLY A 191 5.01 22.79 16.68
CA GLY A 191 6.05 21.92 17.23
C GLY A 191 5.66 20.45 17.37
N ILE A 192 4.48 20.04 16.89
CA ILE A 192 4.03 18.64 16.91
C ILE A 192 4.54 17.97 15.63
N HIS A 193 5.63 17.20 15.75
CA HIS A 193 6.19 16.43 14.65
C HIS A 193 5.17 15.43 14.09
N PHE A 194 4.67 15.69 12.89
CA PHE A 194 3.59 14.91 12.27
C PHE A 194 3.92 14.63 10.78
N PRO A 195 4.48 13.46 10.44
CA PRO A 195 4.92 13.15 9.09
C PRO A 195 3.81 12.94 8.06
N VAL A 196 4.13 13.25 6.80
CA VAL A 196 3.35 12.87 5.61
C VAL A 196 4.23 12.11 4.62
N TYR A 197 3.70 10.99 4.12
CA TYR A 197 4.29 10.16 3.08
C TYR A 197 3.35 10.12 1.87
N ALA A 198 3.74 10.69 0.74
CA ALA A 198 2.84 10.87 -0.41
C ALA A 198 3.32 10.11 -1.65
N ILE A 199 2.48 9.27 -2.24
CA ILE A 199 2.84 8.34 -3.32
C ILE A 199 2.02 8.63 -4.59
N CYS A 200 2.67 8.76 -5.74
CA CYS A 200 2.07 8.97 -7.07
C CYS A 200 1.07 10.16 -7.04
N LEU A 201 -0.23 9.91 -7.15
CA LEU A 201 -1.28 10.95 -6.98
C LEU A 201 -1.12 11.77 -5.69
N GLY A 202 -0.64 11.18 -4.60
CA GLY A 202 -0.33 11.92 -3.38
C GLY A 202 0.70 13.02 -3.62
N PHE A 203 1.78 12.74 -4.35
CA PHE A 203 2.80 13.73 -4.72
C PHE A 203 2.24 14.78 -5.71
N GLU A 204 1.49 14.34 -6.71
CA GLU A 204 0.81 15.23 -7.66
C GLU A 204 -0.12 16.23 -6.94
N ILE A 205 -0.89 15.76 -5.96
CA ILE A 205 -1.80 16.60 -5.16
C ILE A 205 -1.04 17.56 -4.24
N LEU A 206 0.02 17.11 -3.56
CA LEU A 206 0.86 18.02 -2.77
C LEU A 206 1.48 19.11 -3.67
N THR A 207 1.95 18.73 -4.86
CA THR A 207 2.50 19.67 -5.85
C THR A 207 1.47 20.74 -6.22
N MET A 208 0.23 20.35 -6.57
CA MET A 208 -0.86 21.30 -6.87
C MET A 208 -1.30 22.15 -5.66
N ILE A 209 -1.22 21.62 -4.44
CA ILE A 209 -1.60 22.37 -3.23
C ILE A 209 -0.56 23.44 -2.90
N ILE A 210 0.72 23.10 -3.00
CA ILE A 210 1.85 23.96 -2.60
C ILE A 210 2.14 25.01 -3.68
N SER A 211 2.06 24.66 -4.96
CA SER A 211 2.24 25.62 -6.08
C SER A 211 1.10 26.63 -6.21
N GLU A 212 -0.02 26.37 -5.54
CA GLU A 212 -1.34 27.00 -5.74
C GLU A 212 -1.88 26.92 -7.19
N ASP A 213 -1.30 26.08 -8.03
CA ASP A 213 -1.64 25.92 -9.45
C ASP A 213 -2.15 24.50 -9.76
N ASN A 214 -3.43 24.41 -10.13
CA ASN A 214 -4.08 23.17 -10.57
C ASN A 214 -3.62 22.68 -11.96
N GLN A 215 -2.85 23.48 -12.70
CA GLN A 215 -2.28 23.18 -14.02
C GLN A 215 -0.75 23.07 -13.96
N ILE A 216 -0.17 22.86 -12.77
CA ILE A 216 1.28 22.74 -12.59
C ILE A 216 1.84 21.43 -13.19
N LEU A 217 1.01 20.41 -13.39
CA LEU A 217 1.44 19.08 -13.82
C LEU A 217 1.53 18.94 -15.35
N GLU A 218 2.57 18.26 -15.80
CA GLU A 218 2.89 17.95 -17.19
C GLU A 218 2.63 16.47 -17.49
N THR A 219 2.49 16.08 -18.76
CA THR A 219 2.16 14.69 -19.16
C THR A 219 3.39 13.87 -19.52
N TYR A 220 3.42 12.62 -19.07
CA TYR A 220 4.55 11.69 -19.25
C TYR A 220 4.07 10.28 -19.64
N ASN A 221 4.87 9.55 -20.42
CA ASN A 221 4.63 8.15 -20.78
C ASN A 221 5.29 7.18 -19.78
N ALA A 222 4.75 7.13 -18.55
CA ALA A 222 5.32 6.37 -17.42
C ALA A 222 4.27 5.45 -16.74
N THR A 223 3.42 4.82 -17.56
CA THR A 223 2.41 3.85 -17.12
C THR A 223 2.97 2.43 -17.23
N ASP A 224 2.85 1.62 -16.16
CA ASP A 224 3.34 0.23 -16.10
C ASP A 224 4.85 0.05 -16.40
N GLN A 225 5.68 1.02 -15.98
CA GLN A 225 7.11 1.11 -16.34
C GLN A 225 8.01 0.81 -15.13
N ALA A 226 8.92 -0.15 -15.25
CA ALA A 226 10.02 -0.34 -14.30
C ALA A 226 11.21 0.57 -14.66
N SER A 227 11.60 1.48 -13.76
CA SER A 227 12.64 2.51 -13.98
C SER A 227 13.72 2.52 -12.89
N THR A 228 14.70 3.41 -13.09
CA THR A 228 15.75 3.77 -12.12
C THR A 228 15.48 5.15 -11.49
N LEU A 229 16.17 5.46 -10.39
CA LEU A 229 16.26 6.80 -9.79
C LEU A 229 17.60 7.46 -10.08
N GLN A 230 17.55 8.65 -10.69
CA GLN A 230 18.71 9.52 -10.87
C GLN A 230 18.81 10.44 -9.65
N PHE A 231 19.74 10.16 -8.73
CA PHE A 231 20.01 11.05 -7.59
C PHE A 231 20.67 12.35 -8.07
N MET A 232 20.36 13.46 -7.39
CA MET A 232 21.01 14.75 -7.65
C MET A 232 22.44 14.76 -7.10
N ASP A 233 23.41 15.20 -7.90
CA ASP A 233 24.85 15.11 -7.59
C ASP A 233 25.28 15.79 -6.27
N ASN A 234 24.55 16.82 -5.83
CA ASN A 234 24.94 17.71 -4.73
C ASN A 234 24.13 17.50 -3.43
N ILE A 235 23.45 16.35 -3.28
CA ILE A 235 22.58 16.10 -2.11
C ILE A 235 23.21 15.10 -1.15
N SER A 236 23.29 15.49 0.13
CA SER A 236 23.62 14.55 1.19
C SER A 236 22.48 13.56 1.37
N ILE A 237 22.80 12.27 1.39
CA ILE A 237 21.85 11.21 1.73
C ILE A 237 21.50 11.23 3.23
N GLU A 238 22.34 11.83 4.07
CA GLU A 238 22.07 12.04 5.49
C GLU A 238 20.91 13.01 5.72
N GLY A 239 20.00 12.70 6.64
CA GLY A 239 18.76 13.45 6.88
C GLY A 239 17.63 13.15 5.88
N THR A 240 17.92 12.43 4.78
CA THR A 240 16.91 12.09 3.77
C THR A 240 16.16 10.79 4.08
N VAL A 241 15.03 10.56 3.40
CA VAL A 241 14.35 9.25 3.36
C VAL A 241 15.26 8.09 2.92
N PHE A 242 16.36 8.38 2.21
CA PHE A 242 17.34 7.41 1.76
C PHE A 242 18.46 7.14 2.79
N GLN A 243 18.54 7.88 3.91
CA GLN A 243 19.63 7.78 4.90
C GLN A 243 19.91 6.35 5.40
N ARG A 244 18.88 5.52 5.52
CA ARG A 244 18.99 4.15 6.05
C ARG A 244 19.15 3.08 4.97
N PHE A 245 19.24 3.45 3.69
CA PHE A 245 19.41 2.51 2.60
C PHE A 245 20.89 2.05 2.53
N PRO A 246 21.16 0.74 2.40
CA PRO A 246 22.53 0.27 2.18
C PRO A 246 23.14 0.87 0.91
N PRO A 247 24.44 1.23 0.87
CA PRO A 247 25.06 1.80 -0.33
C PRO A 247 24.92 0.95 -1.60
N VAL A 248 24.86 -0.38 -1.45
CA VAL A 248 24.60 -1.32 -2.55
C VAL A 248 23.18 -1.16 -3.12
N LEU A 249 22.18 -0.89 -2.27
CA LEU A 249 20.81 -0.65 -2.70
C LEU A 249 20.68 0.74 -3.35
N LEU A 250 21.31 1.78 -2.79
CA LEU A 250 21.37 3.11 -3.41
C LEU A 250 21.94 3.05 -4.83
N LYS A 251 23.07 2.35 -5.00
CA LYS A 251 23.66 2.13 -6.33
C LYS A 251 22.69 1.41 -7.27
N LYS A 252 22.05 0.33 -6.80
CA LYS A 252 21.09 -0.44 -7.60
C LYS A 252 19.86 0.35 -8.01
N LEU A 253 19.35 1.25 -7.15
CA LEU A 253 18.24 2.13 -7.52
C LEU A 253 18.58 3.01 -8.73
N SER A 254 19.86 3.34 -8.96
CA SER A 254 20.30 4.10 -10.14
C SER A 254 20.74 3.27 -11.34
N THR A 255 20.99 1.96 -11.20
CA THR A 255 21.49 1.10 -12.30
C THR A 255 20.52 0.02 -12.75
N ASP A 256 19.62 -0.42 -11.87
CA ASP A 256 18.74 -1.57 -12.06
C ASP A 256 17.29 -1.04 -12.06
N CYS A 257 16.43 -1.52 -12.97
CA CYS A 257 15.02 -1.15 -13.02
C CYS A 257 14.23 -1.76 -11.85
N LEU A 258 14.35 -1.15 -10.66
CA LEU A 258 13.75 -1.61 -9.40
C LEU A 258 12.55 -0.76 -8.96
N VAL A 259 12.30 0.37 -9.61
CA VAL A 259 11.29 1.34 -9.19
C VAL A 259 10.08 1.28 -10.11
N MET A 260 8.88 1.13 -9.54
CA MET A 260 7.64 1.01 -10.30
C MET A 260 7.01 2.38 -10.56
N GLN A 261 6.94 2.79 -11.82
CA GLN A 261 6.19 3.95 -12.29
C GLN A 261 4.82 3.51 -12.81
N ASN A 262 3.77 4.23 -12.41
CA ASN A 262 2.43 4.02 -12.94
C ASN A 262 1.63 5.32 -12.95
N HIS A 263 2.10 6.29 -13.73
CA HIS A 263 1.52 7.63 -13.80
C HIS A 263 1.46 8.15 -15.25
N ARG A 264 0.66 9.20 -15.43
CA ARG A 264 0.52 9.94 -16.70
C ARG A 264 0.78 11.44 -16.54
N TYR A 265 0.96 11.87 -15.29
CA TYR A 265 1.21 13.24 -14.90
C TYR A 265 2.44 13.28 -13.99
N GLY A 266 3.14 14.39 -14.00
CA GLY A 266 4.30 14.63 -13.15
C GLY A 266 4.67 16.11 -13.20
N ILE A 267 5.89 16.45 -12.82
CA ILE A 267 6.43 17.81 -12.96
C ILE A 267 7.89 17.74 -13.40
N SER A 268 8.26 18.53 -14.40
CA SER A 268 9.65 18.62 -14.85
C SER A 268 10.51 19.32 -13.77
N PRO A 269 11.81 18.99 -13.67
CA PRO A 269 12.71 19.69 -12.77
C PRO A 269 12.76 21.20 -13.03
N GLN A 270 12.61 21.64 -14.28
CA GLN A 270 12.53 23.05 -14.65
C GLN A 270 11.28 23.71 -14.05
N ARG A 271 10.08 23.21 -14.38
CA ARG A 271 8.80 23.79 -13.91
C ARG A 271 8.66 23.75 -12.39
N PHE A 272 9.25 22.75 -11.74
CA PHE A 272 9.37 22.68 -10.29
C PHE A 272 10.23 23.80 -9.71
N GLN A 273 11.43 24.04 -10.28
CA GLN A 273 12.36 25.05 -9.77
C GLN A 273 11.90 26.48 -10.06
N GLU A 274 11.25 26.70 -11.20
CA GLU A 274 10.65 27.99 -11.58
C GLU A 274 9.46 28.39 -10.69
N ASN A 275 8.84 27.44 -9.97
CA ASN A 275 7.79 27.74 -9.00
C ASN A 275 8.40 27.95 -7.60
N GLU A 276 8.48 29.22 -7.17
CA GLU A 276 9.10 29.60 -5.89
C GLU A 276 8.47 28.92 -4.66
N LEU A 277 7.16 28.63 -4.68
CA LEU A 277 6.48 27.95 -3.57
C LEU A 277 6.91 26.49 -3.46
N LEU A 278 7.07 25.77 -4.59
CA LEU A 278 7.57 24.40 -4.61
C LEU A 278 9.06 24.33 -4.25
N SER A 279 9.91 25.15 -4.86
CA SER A 279 11.36 25.09 -4.66
C SER A 279 11.82 25.58 -3.27
N SER A 280 11.03 26.45 -2.62
CA SER A 280 11.22 26.83 -1.21
C SER A 280 10.69 25.80 -0.21
N PHE A 281 9.60 25.09 -0.53
CA PHE A 281 9.04 24.06 0.36
C PHE A 281 9.83 22.75 0.30
N PHE A 282 10.19 22.30 -0.90
CA PHE A 282 10.77 20.99 -1.20
C PHE A 282 12.20 21.06 -1.74
N GLU A 283 12.93 19.97 -1.52
CA GLU A 283 14.18 19.63 -2.19
C GLU A 283 13.96 18.40 -3.08
N ILE A 284 14.41 18.45 -4.33
CA ILE A 284 14.39 17.31 -5.27
C ILE A 284 15.51 16.35 -4.88
N LEU A 285 15.19 15.14 -4.42
CA LEU A 285 16.19 14.12 -4.10
C LEU A 285 16.57 13.30 -5.34
N THR A 286 15.59 12.94 -6.16
CA THR A 286 15.79 12.11 -7.37
C THR A 286 14.88 12.53 -8.52
N ASN A 287 15.37 12.35 -9.75
CA ASN A 287 14.58 12.37 -10.98
C ASN A 287 14.43 10.96 -11.57
N SER A 288 13.50 10.81 -12.51
CA SER A 288 13.34 9.62 -13.36
C SER A 288 13.00 10.08 -14.78
N ALA A 289 13.07 9.18 -15.75
CA ALA A 289 12.70 9.43 -17.14
C ALA A 289 11.55 8.50 -17.57
N ASP A 290 10.65 9.01 -18.40
CA ASP A 290 9.56 8.23 -19.00
C ASP A 290 10.07 7.41 -20.21
N GLU A 291 9.20 6.64 -20.87
CA GLU A 291 9.61 5.83 -22.03
C GLU A 291 10.10 6.68 -23.22
N ASP A 292 9.68 7.96 -23.30
CA ASP A 292 10.10 8.92 -24.31
C ASP A 292 11.41 9.66 -23.92
N ASN A 293 12.02 9.28 -22.79
CA ASN A 293 13.20 9.90 -22.15
C ASN A 293 12.95 11.32 -21.60
N GLN A 294 11.70 11.72 -21.39
CA GLN A 294 11.38 13.00 -20.74
C GLN A 294 11.56 12.88 -19.22
N VAL A 295 12.31 13.82 -18.64
CA VAL A 295 12.69 13.80 -17.23
C VAL A 295 11.62 14.46 -16.36
N TYR A 296 11.27 13.81 -15.26
CA TYR A 296 10.40 14.33 -14.21
C TYR A 296 11.01 14.15 -12.81
N VAL A 297 10.57 14.99 -11.88
CA VAL A 297 10.87 14.86 -10.45
C VAL A 297 10.24 13.57 -9.92
N SER A 298 11.05 12.71 -9.30
CA SER A 298 10.60 11.37 -8.86
C SER A 298 10.56 11.20 -7.34
N THR A 299 11.43 11.89 -6.59
CA THR A 299 11.37 11.94 -5.11
C THR A 299 11.72 13.33 -4.61
N VAL A 300 10.94 13.85 -3.66
CA VAL A 300 11.20 15.11 -2.94
C VAL A 300 11.08 14.93 -1.43
N GLN A 301 11.74 15.81 -0.68
CA GLN A 301 11.58 15.93 0.77
C GLN A 301 11.49 17.41 1.17
N ALA A 302 10.62 17.73 2.12
CA ALA A 302 10.41 19.11 2.54
C ALA A 302 11.58 19.60 3.41
N ARG A 303 11.95 20.87 3.21
CA ARG A 303 13.11 21.48 3.88
C ARG A 303 12.89 21.68 5.38
N ASN A 304 11.67 22.03 5.76
CA ASN A 304 11.31 22.44 7.13
C ASN A 304 10.22 21.57 7.79
N TYR A 305 9.71 20.55 7.08
CA TYR A 305 8.61 19.70 7.54
C TYR A 305 8.94 18.21 7.33
N PRO A 306 8.40 17.29 8.13
CA PRO A 306 8.57 15.85 7.93
C PRO A 306 7.67 15.30 6.79
N VAL A 307 7.75 15.93 5.61
CA VAL A 307 6.97 15.57 4.42
C VAL A 307 7.91 15.01 3.36
N ALA A 308 7.63 13.79 2.91
CA ALA A 308 8.33 13.18 1.77
C ALA A 308 7.32 12.72 0.72
N ALA A 309 7.67 12.89 -0.55
CA ALA A 309 6.77 12.55 -1.64
C ALA A 309 7.51 11.88 -2.81
N PHE A 310 6.85 10.93 -3.43
CA PHE A 310 7.40 9.97 -4.39
C PHE A 310 6.43 9.89 -5.58
N GLN A 311 6.91 10.07 -6.80
CA GLN A 311 6.10 9.87 -8.01
C GLN A 311 5.86 8.38 -8.29
N TRP A 312 6.82 7.55 -7.89
CA TRP A 312 6.84 6.10 -8.03
C TRP A 312 6.12 5.38 -6.89
N HIS A 313 5.90 4.08 -7.04
CA HIS A 313 5.31 3.18 -6.06
C HIS A 313 6.39 2.29 -5.41
N PRO A 314 6.73 2.52 -4.12
CA PRO A 314 7.65 1.66 -3.35
C PRO A 314 7.06 0.31 -2.91
#